data_AF-A0A241PZW6-F1
#
_entry.id   AF-A0A241PZW6-F1
#
_cell.length_a   1.000
_cell.length_b   1.000
_cell.length_c   1.000
_cell.angle_alpha   90.00
_cell.angle_beta   90.00
_cell.angle_gamma   90.00
#
_symmetry.space_group_name_H-M   'P 1'
#
loop_
_entity.id
_entity.type
_entity.pdbx_description
1 polymer ?
#
loop_
_entity_poly.entity_id
_entity_poly.type
_entity_poly.pdbx_seq_one_letter_code
_entity_poly.pdbx_strand_id
1 'polypeptide(L)'
;MKKIILISSLLISMVSFAGVKDLPDNVENNIRSAVSTYSGSERRENYNWYKDSYLEMVERLDKSGIPETDKQTIIKRLEAMYGGNYPKQLARVNDEINDYKGLVNRIREEQNAIQQKTQAENAKSKEEINSILSSSSIPKVDLDKIEQNAKAEYPNDYTLQKAYIKGAIKTYNDLKK
;
A
#
# COMPACT_ATOMS: atom_id res chain seq x y z
N MET A 1 -1.77 -1.39 -25.04
CA MET A 1 -1.51 -2.48 -24.08
C MET A 1 -1.59 -1.91 -22.67
N LYS A 2 -2.58 -2.32 -21.87
CA LYS A 2 -2.71 -1.85 -20.48
C LYS A 2 -1.65 -2.57 -19.63
N LYS A 3 -0.63 -1.84 -19.17
CA LYS A 3 0.32 -2.33 -18.17
C LYS A 3 -0.40 -2.31 -16.82
N ILE A 4 -1.05 -3.42 -16.46
CA ILE A 4 -1.43 -3.68 -15.07
C ILE A 4 -0.10 -3.95 -14.37
N ILE A 5 0.34 -3.00 -13.54
CA ILE A 5 1.47 -3.22 -12.63
C ILE A 5 0.96 -4.26 -11.63
N LEU A 6 1.21 -5.53 -11.97
CA LEU A 6 0.98 -6.66 -11.08
C LEU A 6 2.06 -6.55 -10.01
N ILE A 7 1.72 -5.95 -8.87
CA ILE A 7 2.54 -6.07 -7.66
C ILE A 7 2.45 -7.53 -7.26
N SER A 8 3.40 -8.30 -7.78
CA SER A 8 3.68 -9.69 -7.43
C SER A 8 3.98 -9.73 -5.94
N SER A 9 2.95 -9.96 -5.12
CA SER A 9 3.10 -10.43 -3.75
C SER A 9 3.71 -11.82 -3.80
N LEU A 10 5.04 -11.84 -3.72
CA LEU A 10 5.84 -13.05 -3.57
C LEU A 10 5.40 -13.72 -2.26
N LEU A 11 4.51 -14.71 -2.38
CA LEU A 11 4.09 -15.59 -1.29
C LEU A 11 5.28 -16.44 -0.88
N ILE A 12 6.12 -15.91 0.01
CA ILE A 12 7.00 -16.75 0.81
C ILE A 12 6.08 -17.49 1.78
N SER A 13 5.81 -18.74 1.45
CA SER A 13 5.09 -19.68 2.30
C SER A 13 5.86 -19.85 3.61
N MET A 14 5.45 -19.15 4.66
CA MET A 14 5.78 -19.50 6.03
C MET A 14 4.50 -19.92 6.73
N VAL A 15 4.54 -21.20 7.12
CA VAL A 15 3.61 -21.99 7.94
C VAL A 15 2.46 -21.18 8.53
N SER A 16 1.27 -21.42 7.98
CA SER A 16 0.01 -21.04 8.61
C SER A 16 0.00 -21.62 10.03
N PHE A 17 -0.03 -20.74 11.04
CA PHE A 17 -0.11 -21.10 12.46
C PHE A 17 -1.52 -21.57 12.81
N ALA A 18 -1.97 -22.65 12.15
CA ALA A 18 -3.23 -23.31 12.42
C ALA A 18 -2.91 -24.73 12.90
N GLY A 19 -2.74 -24.90 14.21
CA GLY A 19 -2.80 -26.25 14.82
C GLY A 19 -1.82 -26.62 15.93
N VAL A 20 -0.95 -25.73 16.43
CA VAL A 20 -0.06 -26.08 17.55
C VAL A 20 -0.32 -25.14 18.73
N LYS A 21 -0.77 -25.69 19.86
CA LYS A 21 -1.01 -24.98 21.14
C LYS A 21 0.28 -24.62 21.88
N ASP A 22 1.42 -24.96 21.29
CA ASP A 22 2.73 -24.75 21.88
C ASP A 22 3.27 -23.39 21.45
N LEU A 23 3.83 -22.69 22.42
CA LEU A 23 4.47 -21.41 22.18
C LEU A 23 5.73 -21.64 21.33
N PRO A 24 6.10 -20.67 20.47
CA PRO A 24 7.42 -20.68 19.87
C PRO A 24 8.52 -20.77 20.94
N ASP A 25 9.57 -21.54 20.69
CA ASP A 25 10.63 -21.82 21.68
C ASP A 25 11.24 -20.53 22.26
N ASN A 26 11.43 -19.50 21.45
CA ASN A 26 11.93 -18.21 21.90
C ASN A 26 10.96 -17.52 22.88
N VAL A 27 9.65 -17.61 22.61
CA VAL A 27 8.61 -17.06 23.47
C VAL A 27 8.57 -17.81 24.80
N GLU A 28 8.55 -19.15 24.75
CA GLU A 28 8.58 -20.00 25.94
C GLU A 28 9.80 -19.70 26.82
N ASN A 29 10.99 -19.59 26.22
CA ASN A 29 12.23 -19.27 26.93
C ASN A 29 12.20 -17.86 27.54
N ASN A 30 11.64 -16.87 26.84
CA ASN A 30 11.47 -15.52 27.35
C ASN A 30 10.54 -15.48 28.55
N ILE A 31 9.40 -16.19 28.49
CA ILE A 31 8.46 -16.27 29.62
C ILE A 31 9.13 -16.93 30.82
N ARG A 32 9.78 -18.08 30.62
CA ARG A 32 10.51 -18.79 31.70
C ARG A 32 11.57 -17.92 32.36
N SER A 33 12.29 -17.15 31.56
CA SER A 33 13.29 -16.18 32.04
C SER A 33 12.62 -15.06 32.85
N ALA A 34 11.54 -14.47 32.32
CA ALA A 34 10.83 -13.37 32.97
C ALA A 34 10.25 -13.74 34.34
N VAL A 35 9.82 -15.01 34.52
CA VAL A 35 9.21 -15.47 35.78
C VAL A 35 10.18 -16.24 36.70
N SER A 36 11.47 -16.24 36.37
CA SER A 36 12.48 -17.07 37.04
C SER A 36 12.70 -16.75 38.52
N THR A 37 12.43 -15.52 38.95
CA THR A 37 12.58 -15.05 40.34
C THR A 37 11.39 -15.42 41.24
N TYR A 38 10.25 -15.79 40.64
CA TYR A 38 9.08 -16.24 41.38
C TYR A 38 9.21 -17.71 41.77
N SER A 39 8.43 -18.15 42.76
CA SER A 39 8.41 -19.55 43.20
C SER A 39 6.97 -20.06 43.40
N GLY A 40 6.81 -21.38 43.49
CA GLY A 40 5.53 -22.01 43.80
C GLY A 40 4.38 -21.61 42.87
N SER A 41 3.22 -21.30 43.47
CA SER A 41 2.00 -20.89 42.75
C SER A 41 2.18 -19.57 42.01
N GLU A 42 2.88 -18.60 42.61
CA GLU A 42 3.10 -17.27 42.03
C GLU A 42 3.87 -17.37 40.70
N ARG A 43 4.87 -18.25 40.61
CA ARG A 43 5.57 -18.50 39.34
C ARG A 43 4.64 -19.03 38.25
N ARG A 44 3.73 -19.94 38.61
CA ARG A 44 2.79 -20.54 37.68
C ARG A 44 1.76 -19.52 37.18
N GLU A 45 1.25 -18.69 38.08
CA GLU A 45 0.32 -17.61 37.74
C GLU A 45 0.96 -16.59 36.80
N ASN A 46 2.17 -16.13 37.11
CA ASN A 46 2.90 -15.22 36.23
C ASN A 46 3.23 -15.85 34.87
N TYR A 47 3.62 -17.13 34.85
CA TYR A 47 3.86 -17.84 33.58
C TYR A 47 2.60 -17.85 32.70
N ASN A 48 1.45 -18.22 33.28
CA ASN A 48 0.18 -18.24 32.57
C ASN A 48 -0.21 -16.84 32.08
N TRP A 49 -0.08 -15.81 32.92
CA TRP A 49 -0.39 -14.44 32.53
C TRP A 49 0.44 -13.95 31.33
N TYR A 50 1.74 -14.25 31.31
CA TYR A 50 2.60 -13.92 30.17
C TYR A 50 2.22 -14.72 28.91
N LYS A 51 1.92 -16.01 29.07
CA LYS A 51 1.49 -16.89 27.97
C LYS A 51 0.19 -16.40 27.34
N ASP A 52 -0.81 -16.16 28.17
CA ASP A 52 -2.12 -15.67 27.73
C ASP A 52 -1.99 -14.30 27.08
N SER A 53 -1.12 -13.43 27.61
CA SER A 53 -0.86 -12.11 27.01
C SER A 53 -0.29 -12.21 25.60
N TYR A 54 0.66 -13.12 25.37
CA TYR A 54 1.23 -13.35 24.04
C TYR A 54 0.16 -13.90 23.08
N LEU A 55 -0.57 -14.93 23.50
CA LEU A 55 -1.58 -15.57 22.66
C LEU A 55 -2.69 -14.60 22.28
N GLU A 56 -3.18 -13.80 23.22
CA GLU A 56 -4.21 -12.79 22.96
C GLU A 56 -3.70 -11.69 22.03
N MET A 57 -2.43 -11.29 22.15
CA MET A 57 -1.83 -10.30 21.25
C MET A 57 -1.83 -10.81 19.80
N VAL A 58 -1.39 -12.05 19.59
CA VAL A 58 -1.38 -12.70 18.27
C VAL A 58 -2.80 -12.83 17.74
N GLU A 59 -3.75 -13.26 18.57
CA GLU A 59 -5.15 -13.40 18.17
C GLU A 59 -5.77 -12.05 17.73
N ARG A 60 -5.48 -10.96 18.44
CA ARG A 60 -5.92 -9.61 18.06
C ARG A 60 -5.35 -9.18 16.71
N LEU A 61 -4.07 -9.49 16.45
CA LEU A 61 -3.44 -9.24 15.16
C LEU A 61 -4.06 -10.10 14.04
N ASP A 62 -4.38 -11.36 14.30
CA ASP A 62 -5.02 -12.24 13.33
C ASP A 62 -6.44 -11.79 12.97
N LYS A 63 -7.20 -11.32 13.96
CA LYS A 63 -8.54 -10.77 13.77
C LYS A 63 -8.56 -9.35 13.19
N SER A 64 -7.41 -8.68 13.11
CA SER A 64 -7.34 -7.26 12.72
C SER A 64 -7.60 -7.01 11.23
N GLY A 65 -7.43 -8.04 10.38
CA GLY A 65 -7.46 -7.93 8.91
C GLY A 65 -6.17 -7.39 8.30
N ILE A 66 -5.12 -7.19 9.10
CA ILE A 66 -3.80 -6.73 8.65
C ILE A 66 -3.09 -7.86 7.89
N PRO A 67 -2.42 -7.59 6.76
CA PRO A 67 -1.58 -8.56 6.05
C PRO A 67 -0.49 -9.14 6.95
N GLU A 68 -0.17 -10.43 6.77
CA GLU A 68 0.77 -11.14 7.65
C GLU A 68 2.14 -10.46 7.77
N THR A 69 2.68 -9.95 6.65
CA THR A 69 3.96 -9.21 6.64
C THR A 69 3.95 -8.00 7.55
N ASP A 70 2.81 -7.31 7.64
CA ASP A 70 2.64 -6.10 8.42
C ASP A 70 2.40 -6.44 9.89
N LYS A 71 1.68 -7.54 10.19
CA LYS A 71 1.57 -8.08 11.55
C LYS A 71 2.96 -8.40 12.13
N GLN A 72 3.81 -9.07 11.36
CA GLN A 72 5.17 -9.40 11.79
C GLN A 72 6.01 -8.14 12.04
N THR A 73 5.77 -7.08 11.28
CA THR A 73 6.42 -5.78 11.52
C THR A 73 5.96 -5.15 12.83
N ILE A 74 4.67 -5.21 13.14
CA ILE A 74 4.12 -4.76 14.43
C ILE A 74 4.72 -5.57 15.59
N ILE A 75 4.76 -6.90 15.47
CA ILE A 75 5.34 -7.78 16.49
C ILE A 75 6.81 -7.42 16.74
N LYS A 76 7.63 -7.29 15.69
CA LYS A 76 9.05 -6.89 15.81
C LYS A 76 9.23 -5.54 16.50
N ARG A 77 8.34 -4.58 16.25
CA ARG A 77 8.38 -3.27 16.90
C ARG A 77 8.04 -3.38 18.39
N LEU A 78 6.98 -4.12 18.73
CA LEU A 78 6.59 -4.38 20.11
C LEU A 78 7.69 -5.12 20.88
N GLU A 79 8.34 -6.10 20.25
CA GLU A 79 9.52 -6.79 20.80
C GLU A 79 10.71 -5.84 20.98
N ALA A 80 10.99 -4.95 20.04
CA ALA A 80 12.07 -3.97 20.17
C ALA A 80 11.83 -2.98 21.33
N MET A 81 10.58 -2.61 21.59
CA MET A 81 10.22 -1.65 22.65
C MET A 81 10.08 -2.28 24.03
N TYR A 82 9.55 -3.51 24.10
CA TYR A 82 9.16 -4.14 25.36
C TYR A 82 9.89 -5.45 25.65
N GLY A 83 10.77 -5.92 24.75
CA GLY A 83 11.48 -7.19 24.90
C GLY A 83 10.49 -8.34 25.11
N GLY A 84 10.82 -9.31 25.96
CA GLY A 84 9.92 -10.41 26.32
C GLY A 84 8.75 -10.03 27.24
N ASN A 85 8.43 -8.75 27.46
CA ASN A 85 7.32 -8.33 28.31
C ASN A 85 5.98 -8.37 27.56
N TYR A 86 5.45 -9.58 27.36
CA TYR A 86 4.21 -9.81 26.62
C TYR A 86 2.98 -9.09 27.17
N PRO A 87 2.78 -8.94 28.50
CA PRO A 87 1.69 -8.11 29.02
C PRO A 87 1.77 -6.65 28.55
N LYS A 88 2.97 -6.06 28.51
CA LYS A 88 3.14 -4.70 27.96
C LYS A 88 2.93 -4.65 26.45
N GLN A 89 3.38 -5.66 25.71
CA GLN A 89 3.13 -5.73 24.27
C GLN A 89 1.61 -5.82 23.97
N LEU A 90 0.88 -6.69 24.69
CA LEU A 90 -0.58 -6.82 24.59
C LEU A 90 -1.31 -5.50 24.90
N ALA A 91 -0.84 -4.74 25.89
CA ALA A 91 -1.41 -3.44 26.23
C ALA A 91 -1.29 -2.40 25.10
N ARG A 92 -0.37 -2.61 24.15
CA ARG A 92 -0.07 -1.67 23.06
C ARG A 92 -0.51 -2.15 21.68
N VAL A 93 -0.80 -3.43 21.51
CA VAL A 93 -1.13 -4.01 20.19
C VAL A 93 -2.33 -3.33 19.54
N ASN A 94 -3.33 -2.91 20.32
CA ASN A 94 -4.51 -2.22 19.77
C ASN A 94 -4.15 -0.84 19.22
N ASP A 95 -3.23 -0.12 19.86
CA ASP A 95 -2.74 1.18 19.38
C ASP A 95 -2.03 0.97 18.03
N GLU A 96 -1.13 0.00 17.93
CA GLU A 96 -0.42 -0.33 16.68
C GLU A 96 -1.38 -0.76 15.56
N ILE A 97 -2.41 -1.56 15.87
CA ILE A 97 -3.46 -1.95 14.91
C ILE A 97 -4.23 -0.72 14.42
N ASN A 98 -4.58 0.20 15.33
CA ASN A 98 -5.34 1.40 14.98
C ASN A 98 -4.49 2.36 14.14
N ASP A 99 -3.23 2.55 14.49
CA ASP A 99 -2.29 3.38 13.73
C ASP A 99 -2.10 2.86 12.31
N TYR A 100 -1.94 1.54 12.16
CA TYR A 100 -1.87 0.90 10.85
C TYR A 100 -3.14 1.17 10.02
N LYS A 101 -4.32 0.95 10.61
CA LYS A 101 -5.60 1.19 9.92
C LYS A 101 -5.77 2.65 9.52
N GLY A 102 -5.35 3.57 10.38
CA GLY A 102 -5.34 5.01 10.10
C GLY A 102 -4.43 5.36 8.92
N LEU A 103 -3.22 4.79 8.87
CA LEU A 103 -2.29 4.98 7.78
C LEU A 103 -2.85 4.46 6.45
N VAL A 104 -3.38 3.24 6.44
CA VAL A 104 -3.98 2.62 5.24
C VAL A 104 -5.15 3.45 4.70
N ASN A 105 -6.00 3.96 5.60
CA ASN A 105 -7.12 4.81 5.19
C ASN A 105 -6.64 6.12 4.56
N ARG A 106 -5.65 6.78 5.16
CA ARG A 106 -5.07 8.02 4.62
C ARG A 106 -4.45 7.80 3.24
N ILE A 107 -3.67 6.74 3.07
CA ILE A 107 -3.09 6.38 1.77
C ILE A 107 -4.19 6.15 0.74
N ARG A 108 -5.28 5.46 1.11
CA ARG A 108 -6.41 5.24 0.20
C ARG A 108 -7.07 6.55 -0.23
N GLU A 109 -7.31 7.46 0.71
CA GLU A 109 -7.89 8.78 0.44
C GLU A 109 -7.00 9.62 -0.49
N GLU A 110 -5.69 9.65 -0.22
CA GLU A 110 -4.70 10.34 -1.05
C GLU A 110 -4.67 9.77 -2.48
N GLN A 111 -4.65 8.44 -2.64
CA GLN A 111 -4.68 7.80 -3.95
C GLN A 111 -5.98 8.08 -4.71
N ASN A 112 -7.12 8.07 -4.02
CA ASN A 112 -8.41 8.41 -4.63
C ASN A 112 -8.44 9.86 -5.11
N ALA A 113 -7.92 10.80 -4.31
CA ALA A 113 -7.84 12.21 -4.68
C ALA A 113 -6.93 12.45 -5.89
N ILE A 114 -5.76 11.78 -5.92
CA ILE A 114 -4.84 11.82 -7.06
C ILE A 114 -5.52 11.26 -8.32
N GLN A 115 -6.19 10.11 -8.20
CA GLN A 115 -6.88 9.49 -9.33
C GLN A 115 -7.99 10.39 -9.90
N GLN A 116 -8.81 11.00 -9.03
CA GLN A 116 -9.84 11.95 -9.45
C GLN A 116 -9.24 13.17 -10.15
N LYS A 117 -8.15 13.73 -9.61
CA LYS A 117 -7.45 14.87 -10.22
C LYS A 117 -6.90 14.50 -11.60
N THR A 118 -6.23 13.36 -11.73
CA THR A 118 -5.72 12.88 -13.02
C THR A 118 -6.84 12.65 -14.02
N GLN A 119 -7.97 12.07 -13.61
CA GLN A 119 -9.13 11.88 -14.49
C GLN A 119 -9.74 13.21 -14.95
N ALA A 120 -9.87 14.19 -14.04
CA ALA A 120 -10.38 15.51 -14.37
C ALA A 120 -9.45 16.27 -15.33
N GLU A 121 -8.14 16.24 -15.10
CA GLU A 121 -7.14 16.84 -15.99
C GLU A 121 -7.13 16.19 -17.37
N ASN A 122 -7.30 14.87 -17.42
CA ASN A 122 -7.38 14.12 -18.67
C ASN A 122 -8.66 14.46 -19.45
N ALA A 123 -9.80 14.56 -18.77
CA ALA A 123 -11.06 14.98 -19.38
C ALA A 123 -10.98 16.41 -19.93
N LYS A 124 -10.44 17.35 -19.15
CA LYS A 124 -10.19 18.73 -19.59
C LYS A 124 -9.26 18.77 -20.82
N SER A 125 -8.19 17.99 -20.81
CA SER A 125 -7.26 17.93 -21.95
C SER A 125 -7.92 17.39 -23.21
N LYS A 126 -8.87 16.45 -23.08
CA LYS A 126 -9.67 15.95 -24.20
C LYS A 126 -10.51 17.05 -24.85
N GLU A 127 -11.16 17.89 -24.05
CA GLU A 127 -11.92 19.04 -24.55
C GLU A 127 -11.01 20.06 -25.23
N GLU A 128 -9.87 20.40 -24.61
CA GLU A 128 -8.89 21.34 -25.16
C GLU A 128 -8.29 20.86 -26.48
N ILE A 129 -8.06 19.55 -26.66
CA ILE A 129 -7.62 18.98 -27.94
C ILE A 129 -8.61 19.33 -29.05
N ASN A 130 -9.92 19.18 -28.81
CA ASN A 130 -10.93 19.50 -29.82
C ASN A 130 -10.84 20.97 -30.23
N SER A 131 -10.66 21.89 -29.28
CA SER A 131 -10.49 23.32 -29.56
C SER A 131 -9.19 23.64 -30.33
N ILE A 132 -8.07 22.96 -30.02
CA ILE A 132 -6.80 23.12 -30.74
C ILE A 132 -6.94 22.65 -32.18
N LEU A 133 -7.56 21.49 -32.39
CA LEU A 133 -7.76 20.94 -33.73
C LEU A 133 -8.72 21.83 -34.55
N SER A 134 -9.79 22.34 -33.97
CA SER A 134 -10.75 23.20 -34.68
C SER A 134 -10.21 24.59 -35.04
N SER A 135 -9.24 25.10 -34.27
CA SER A 135 -8.63 26.42 -34.49
C SER A 135 -7.34 26.38 -35.32
N SER A 136 -6.85 25.19 -35.67
CA SER A 136 -5.63 25.02 -36.45
C SER A 136 -5.82 25.45 -37.90
N SER A 137 -4.83 26.15 -38.46
CA SER A 137 -4.76 26.52 -39.88
C SER A 137 -4.14 25.44 -40.76
N ILE A 138 -3.71 24.32 -40.17
CA ILE A 138 -3.11 23.19 -40.88
C ILE A 138 -4.18 22.50 -41.75
N PRO A 139 -3.85 22.05 -42.98
CA PRO A 139 -4.75 21.25 -43.80
C PRO A 139 -5.32 20.05 -43.04
N LYS A 140 -6.62 19.81 -43.18
CA LYS A 140 -7.34 18.78 -42.42
C LYS A 140 -6.69 17.40 -42.49
N VAL A 141 -6.21 16.99 -43.66
CA VAL A 141 -5.55 15.69 -43.88
C VAL A 141 -4.29 15.52 -43.03
N ASP A 142 -3.47 16.56 -42.91
CA ASP A 142 -2.24 16.53 -42.11
C ASP A 142 -2.57 16.57 -40.61
N LEU A 143 -3.57 17.36 -40.23
CA LEU A 143 -4.04 17.46 -38.86
C LEU A 143 -4.61 16.13 -38.34
N ASP A 144 -5.38 15.42 -39.17
CA ASP A 144 -5.93 14.10 -38.82
C ASP A 144 -4.82 13.07 -38.59
N LYS A 145 -3.73 13.11 -39.38
CA LYS A 145 -2.56 12.24 -39.17
C LYS A 145 -1.88 12.54 -37.82
N ILE A 146 -1.71 13.81 -37.46
CA ILE A 146 -1.13 14.22 -36.17
C ILE A 146 -2.00 13.69 -35.01
N GLU A 147 -3.32 13.83 -35.11
CA GLU A 147 -4.25 13.33 -34.09
C GLU A 147 -4.20 11.80 -33.94
N GLN A 148 -4.17 11.06 -35.05
CA GLN A 148 -4.06 9.60 -35.03
C GLN A 148 -2.74 9.13 -34.41
N ASN A 149 -1.64 9.79 -34.75
CA ASN A 149 -0.33 9.49 -34.17
C ASN A 149 -0.33 9.74 -32.65
N ALA A 150 -0.92 10.85 -32.19
CA ALA A 150 -1.04 11.14 -30.77
C ALA A 150 -1.84 10.04 -30.04
N LYS A 151 -2.97 9.61 -30.61
CA LYS A 151 -3.81 8.53 -30.05
C LYS A 151 -3.10 7.18 -30.00
N ALA A 152 -2.27 6.88 -31.00
CA ALA A 152 -1.49 5.65 -31.07
C ALA A 152 -0.35 5.66 -30.04
N GLU A 153 0.37 6.77 -29.92
CA GLU A 153 1.53 6.91 -29.01
C GLU A 153 1.09 6.97 -27.54
N TYR A 154 -0.01 7.68 -27.26
CA TYR A 154 -0.51 7.92 -25.90
C TYR A 154 -1.96 7.49 -25.72
N PRO A 155 -2.28 6.18 -25.73
CA PRO A 155 -3.66 5.71 -25.65
C PRO A 155 -4.36 6.12 -24.35
N ASN A 156 -5.47 6.87 -24.48
CA ASN A 156 -6.29 7.39 -23.38
C ASN A 156 -5.59 8.38 -22.42
N ASP A 157 -4.37 8.83 -22.73
CA ASP A 157 -3.69 9.92 -22.03
C ASP A 157 -3.81 11.19 -22.87
N TYR A 158 -4.94 11.87 -22.75
CA TYR A 158 -5.24 13.11 -23.46
C TYR A 158 -4.34 14.26 -23.04
N THR A 159 -3.74 14.23 -21.85
CA THR A 159 -2.75 15.24 -21.44
C THR A 159 -1.50 15.12 -22.30
N LEU A 160 -0.97 13.91 -22.48
CA LEU A 160 0.17 13.67 -23.37
C LEU A 160 -0.19 13.80 -24.85
N GLN A 161 -1.37 13.33 -25.28
CA GLN A 161 -1.85 13.58 -26.65
C GLN A 161 -1.90 15.08 -26.95
N LYS A 162 -2.41 15.90 -26.03
CA LYS A 162 -2.48 17.36 -26.19
C LYS A 162 -1.09 17.97 -26.35
N ALA A 163 -0.12 17.55 -25.52
CA ALA A 163 1.26 18.02 -25.61
C ALA A 163 1.89 17.64 -26.97
N TYR A 164 1.70 16.40 -27.41
CA TYR A 164 2.15 15.92 -28.71
C TYR A 164 1.55 16.73 -29.86
N ILE A 165 0.22 16.89 -29.88
CA ILE A 165 -0.50 17.62 -30.92
C ILE A 165 0.00 19.07 -30.99
N LYS A 166 0.13 19.76 -29.84
CA LYS A 166 0.67 21.13 -29.81
C LYS A 166 2.09 21.21 -30.38
N GLY A 167 2.95 20.26 -30.03
CA GLY A 167 4.31 20.18 -30.55
C GLY A 167 4.34 19.97 -32.06
N ALA A 168 3.57 19.00 -32.57
CA ALA A 168 3.51 18.68 -34.00
C ALA A 168 2.95 19.84 -34.83
N ILE A 169 1.90 20.52 -34.37
CA ILE A 169 1.34 21.71 -35.04
C ILE A 169 2.39 22.82 -35.11
N LYS A 170 3.12 23.07 -34.01
CA LYS A 170 4.18 24.07 -33.98
C LYS A 170 5.27 23.74 -35.01
N THR A 171 5.79 22.52 -34.98
CA THR A 171 6.82 22.06 -35.92
C THR A 171 6.36 22.17 -37.37
N TYR A 172 5.12 21.79 -37.68
CA TYR A 172 4.56 21.92 -39.03
C TYR A 172 4.55 23.38 -39.50
N ASN A 173 4.11 24.30 -38.64
CA ASN A 173 4.06 25.72 -38.96
C ASN A 173 5.46 26.34 -39.11
N ASP A 174 6.42 25.89 -38.31
CA ASP A 174 7.81 26.38 -38.38
C ASP A 174 8.52 25.91 -39.67
N LEU A 175 8.22 24.72 -40.18
CA LEU A 175 8.80 24.18 -41.43
C LEU A 175 8.18 24.78 -42.71
N LYS A 176 7.03 25.45 -42.61
CA LYS A 176 6.34 26.08 -43.73
C LYS A 176 6.72 27.55 -43.95
N LYS A 177 7.48 28.13 -43.02
CA LYS A 177 8.10 29.45 -43.13
C LYS A 177 9.40 29.37 -43.91
#